data_AF-A0A4R6KHE9-F1
#
_entry.id   AF-A0A4R6KHE9-F1
#
_cell.length_a   1.000
_cell.length_b   1.000
_cell.length_c   1.000
_cell.angle_alpha   90.00
_cell.angle_beta   90.00
_cell.angle_gamma   90.00
#
_symmetry.space_group_name_H-M   'P 1'
#
loop_
_entity.id
_entity.type
_entity.pdbx_description
1 polymer ?
#
loop_
_entity_poly.entity_id
_entity_poly.type
_entity_poly.pdbx_seq_one_letter_code
_entity_poly.pdbx_strand_id
1 'polypeptide(L)' 'MGEYALTEGDTGSPEVQVALLTHRIAHLTEHLKEHKHDHHSRRGLLLLVGQRRRLLNYLSKKDINRYRSLIERLGLRR' A
#
# COMPACT_ATOMS: atom_id res chain seq x y z
N MET A 1 -4.80 -4.70 11.06
CA MET A 1 -3.66 -3.78 11.31
C MET A 1 -2.52 -4.47 12.02
N GLY A 2 -2.78 -5.13 13.17
CA GLY A 2 -1.74 -5.79 13.97
C GLY A 2 -0.91 -6.85 13.24
N GLU A 3 -1.44 -7.45 12.18
CA GLU A 3 -0.71 -8.49 11.41
C GLU A 3 0.60 -7.99 10.76
N TYR A 4 0.64 -6.73 10.33
CA TYR A 4 1.80 -6.13 9.65
C TYR A 4 2.59 -5.19 10.56
N ALA A 5 2.15 -5.04 11.80
CA ALA A 5 2.79 -4.19 12.81
C ALA A 5 4.09 -4.84 13.29
N LEU A 6 5.13 -4.03 13.52
CA LEU A 6 6.39 -4.51 14.08
C LEU A 6 6.30 -4.70 15.60
N THR A 7 5.49 -3.87 16.24
CA THR A 7 5.22 -3.91 17.69
C THR A 7 3.74 -3.65 17.94
N GLU A 8 3.27 -3.98 19.14
CA GLU A 8 1.92 -3.63 19.55
C GLU A 8 1.73 -2.10 19.51
N GLY A 9 0.61 -1.65 18.93
CA GLY A 9 0.31 -0.22 18.75
C GLY A 9 1.01 0.47 17.57
N ASP A 10 1.83 -0.25 16.79
CA ASP A 10 2.50 0.33 15.62
C ASP A 10 1.49 0.64 14.49
N THR A 11 1.34 1.94 14.23
CA THR A 11 0.51 2.49 13.15
C THR A 11 1.35 3.20 12.09
N GLY A 12 2.64 3.42 12.37
CA GLY A 12 3.52 4.31 11.63
C GLY A 12 4.51 3.59 10.74
N SER A 13 4.76 2.30 10.95
CA SER A 13 5.74 1.56 10.16
C SER A 13 5.38 1.54 8.66
N PRO A 14 6.41 1.50 7.79
CA PRO A 14 6.20 1.32 6.36
C PRO A 14 5.33 0.11 6.02
N GLU A 15 5.48 -1.00 6.75
CA GLU A 15 4.72 -2.23 6.58
C GLU A 15 3.22 -2.02 6.79
N VAL A 16 2.84 -1.42 7.93
CA VAL A 16 1.44 -1.14 8.26
C VAL A 16 0.84 -0.16 7.26
N GLN A 17 1.55 0.93 6.95
CA GLN A 17 1.07 1.92 5.99
C GLN A 17 0.88 1.33 4.59
N VAL A 18 1.83 0.52 4.11
CA VAL A 18 1.74 -0.14 2.79
C VAL A 18 0.59 -1.14 2.75
N ALA A 19 0.36 -1.91 3.81
CA ALA A 19 -0.77 -2.83 3.90
C ALA A 19 -2.11 -2.08 3.82
N LEU A 20 -2.26 -0.98 4.57
CA LEU A 20 -3.46 -0.14 4.54
C LEU A 20 -3.71 0.49 3.17
N LEU A 21 -2.66 1.07 2.57
CA LEU A 21 -2.76 1.64 1.24
C LEU A 21 -3.13 0.56 0.20
N THR A 22 -2.59 -0.64 0.33
CA THR A 22 -2.90 -1.76 -0.58
C THR A 22 -4.36 -2.16 -0.50
N HIS A 23 -4.93 -2.34 0.70
CA HIS A 23 -6.36 -2.60 0.86
C HIS A 23 -7.22 -1.47 0.28
N ARG A 24 -6.88 -0.21 0.56
CA ARG A 24 -7.63 0.93 0.06
C ARG A 24 -7.56 1.07 -1.46
N ILE A 25 -6.41 0.80 -2.06
CA ILE A 25 -6.20 0.75 -3.51
C ILE A 25 -7.06 -0.35 -4.13
N ALA A 26 -7.08 -1.55 -3.55
CA ALA A 26 -7.89 -2.66 -4.07
C ALA A 26 -9.39 -2.31 -4.04
N HIS A 27 -9.88 -1.78 -2.92
CA HIS A 27 -11.26 -1.34 -2.78
C HIS A 27 -11.64 -0.24 -3.78
N LEU A 28 -10.82 0.81 -3.92
CA LEU A 28 -11.06 1.88 -4.90
C LEU A 28 -10.97 1.39 -6.34
N THR A 29 -10.11 0.41 -6.61
CA THR A 29 -9.98 -0.19 -7.94
C THR A 29 -11.28 -0.89 -8.32
N GLU A 30 -11.90 -1.64 -7.39
CA GLU A 30 -13.19 -2.29 -7.63
C GLU A 30 -14.31 -1.26 -7.83
N HIS A 31 -14.40 -0.25 -6.97
CA HIS A 31 -15.36 0.85 -7.11
C HIS A 31 -15.27 1.52 -8.50
N LEU A 32 -14.06 1.80 -8.99
CA LEU A 32 -13.85 2.41 -10.30
C LEU A 32 -14.09 1.45 -11.48
N LYS A 33 -14.23 0.14 -11.25
CA LYS A 33 -14.72 -0.77 -12.30
C LYS A 33 -16.18 -0.50 -12.62
N GLU A 34 -17.00 -0.16 -11.63
CA GLU A 34 -18.40 0.18 -11.83
C GLU A 34 -18.55 1.65 -12.26
N HIS A 35 -17.82 2.56 -11.61
CA HIS A 35 -17.93 4.01 -11.84
C HIS A 35 -16.85 4.55 -12.80
N LYS A 36 -17.00 4.25 -14.09
CA LYS A 36 -15.99 4.59 -15.12
C LYS A 36 -15.69 6.08 -15.29
N HIS A 37 -16.66 6.95 -14.98
CA HIS A 37 -16.55 8.41 -15.12
C HIS A 37 -16.16 9.15 -13.83
N ASP A 38 -15.91 8.44 -12.72
CA ASP A 38 -15.42 9.09 -11.51
C ASP A 38 -13.91 9.39 -11.62
N HIS A 39 -13.62 10.53 -12.26
CA HIS A 39 -12.26 11.02 -12.43
C HIS A 39 -11.65 11.58 -11.14
N HIS A 40 -12.48 12.07 -10.21
CA HIS A 40 -12.02 12.64 -8.94
C HIS A 40 -11.47 11.55 -8.02
N SER A 41 -12.19 10.43 -7.87
CA SER A 41 -11.71 9.26 -7.14
C SER A 41 -10.52 8.61 -7.82
N ARG A 42 -10.48 8.57 -9.16
CA ARG A 42 -9.31 8.08 -9.91
C ARG A 42 -8.05 8.91 -9.60
N ARG A 43 -8.17 10.23 -9.51
CA ARG A 43 -7.05 11.08 -9.09
C ARG A 43 -6.58 10.73 -7.67
N GLY A 44 -7.51 10.53 -6.73
CA GLY A 44 -7.21 10.08 -5.38
C GLY A 44 -6.47 8.73 -5.36
N LEU A 45 -6.94 7.76 -6.16
CA LEU A 45 -6.30 6.46 -6.32
C LEU A 45 -4.84 6.60 -6.79
N LEU A 46 -4.56 7.44 -7.80
CA LEU A 46 -3.19 7.66 -8.29
C LEU A 46 -2.27 8.25 -7.23
N LEU A 47 -2.77 9.14 -6.37
CA LEU A 47 -2.01 9.68 -5.25
C LEU A 47 -1.65 8.60 -4.23
N LEU A 48 -2.58 7.70 -3.91
CA LEU A 48 -2.35 6.56 -3.00
C LEU A 48 -1.34 5.57 -3.58
N VAL A 49 -1.43 5.26 -4.87
CA VAL A 49 -0.46 4.41 -5.58
C VAL A 49 0.94 5.03 -5.51
N GLY A 50 1.05 6.34 -5.77
CA GLY A 50 2.31 7.07 -5.66
C GLY A 50 2.89 7.07 -4.25
N GLN A 51 2.05 7.24 -3.22
CA GLN A 51 2.48 7.16 -1.82
C GLN A 51 2.99 5.76 -1.47
N ARG A 52 2.26 4.71 -1.83
CA ARG A 52 2.69 3.32 -1.60
C ARG A 52 4.04 3.03 -2.25
N ARG A 53 4.24 3.49 -3.50
CA ARG A 53 5.52 3.34 -4.21
C ARG A 53 6.66 4.04 -3.48
N ARG A 54 6.46 5.25 -2.95
CA ARG A 54 7.50 5.96 -2.17
C ARG A 54 7.88 5.21 -0.90
N LEU A 55 6.91 4.67 -0.15
CA LEU A 55 7.16 3.86 1.05
C LEU A 55 7.91 2.57 0.74
N LEU A 56 7.50 1.85 -0.31
CA LEU A 56 8.19 0.65 -0.77
C LEU A 56 9.63 0.93 -1.21
N ASN A 57 9.84 2.05 -1.94
CA ASN A 57 11.19 2.47 -2.32
C ASN A 57 12.04 2.81 -1.10
N TYR A 58 11.49 3.53 -0.12
CA TYR A 58 12.17 3.81 1.15
C TYR A 58 12.57 2.51 1.86
N LEU A 59 11.62 1.59 2.03
CA LEU A 59 11.87 0.30 2.70
C LEU A 59 12.94 -0.50 1.96
N SER A 60 12.89 -0.57 0.63
CA SER A 60 13.91 -1.28 -0.17
C SER A 60 15.32 -0.71 -0.02
N LYS A 61 15.46 0.61 0.17
CA LYS A 61 16.74 1.28 0.41
C LYS A 61 17.24 1.08 1.83
N LYS A 62 16.32 0.97 2.80
CA LYS A 62 16.64 0.86 4.22
C LYS A 62 16.93 -0.57 4.65
N ASP A 63 16.12 -1.52 4.18
CA ASP A 63 16.21 -2.94 4.48
C ASP A 63 15.56 -3.77 3.37
N ILE A 64 16.41 -4.44 2.58
CA ILE A 64 15.95 -5.25 1.45
C ILE A 64 15.19 -6.52 1.87
N ASN A 65 15.48 -7.07 3.05
CA ASN A 65 14.83 -8.29 3.53
C ASN A 65 13.39 -7.98 4.00
N ARG A 66 13.21 -6.90 4.76
CA ARG A 66 11.87 -6.39 5.11
C ARG A 66 11.05 -6.07 3.89
N TYR A 67 11.65 -5.43 2.89
CA TYR A 67 10.99 -5.15 1.62
C TYR A 67 10.51 -6.41 0.89
N ARG A 68 11.39 -7.42 0.75
CA ARG A 68 11.05 -8.69 0.08
C ARG A 68 9.93 -9.42 0.82
N SER A 69 10.07 -9.56 2.14
CA SER A 69 9.06 -10.17 3.00
C SER A 69 7.70 -9.48 2.87
N LEU A 70 7.67 -8.14 2.92
CA LEU A 70 6.44 -7.37 2.79
C LEU A 70 5.79 -7.56 1.41
N ILE A 71 6.58 -7.56 0.33
CA ILE A 71 6.06 -7.76 -1.02
C ILE A 71 5.45 -9.14 -1.20
N GLU A 72 6.15 -10.17 -0.75
CA GLU A 72 5.68 -11.56 -0.82
C GLU A 72 4.38 -11.72 -0.04
N ARG A 73 4.35 -11.20 1.19
CA ARG A 73 3.21 -11.29 2.10
C ARG A 73 1.98 -10.52 1.60
N LEU A 74 2.17 -9.46 0.83
CA LEU A 74 1.09 -8.68 0.21
C LEU A 74 0.77 -9.09 -1.24
N GLY A 75 1.51 -10.04 -1.82
CA GLY A 75 1.34 -10.47 -3.22
C GLY A 75 1.55 -9.36 -4.25
N LEU A 76 2.37 -8.35 -3.93
CA LEU A 76 2.58 -7.20 -4.83
C LEU A 76 3.54 -7.57 -5.97
N ARG A 77 3.18 -7.25 -7.21
CA ARG A 77 4.09 -7.40 -8.37
C ARG A 77 4.84 -6.09 -8.63
N ARG A 78 6.10 -6.22 -9.08
CA ARG A 78 6.98 -5.09 -9.40
C ARG A 78 6.81 -4.65 -10.85
#